data_AF-A0A380EFT3-F1
#
_entry.id   AF-A0A380EFT3-F1
#
_cell.length_a   1.000
_cell.length_b   1.000
_cell.length_c   1.000
_cell.angle_alpha   90.00
_cell.angle_beta   90.00
_cell.angle_gamma   90.00
#
_symmetry.space_group_name_H-M   'P 1'
#
loop_
_entity.id
_entity.type
_entity.pdbx_description
1 polymer ?
#
loop_
_entity_poly.entity_id
_entity_poly.type
_entity_poly.pdbx_seq_one_letter_code
_entity_poly.pdbx_strand_id
1 'polypeptide(L)'
;MLFNIKVINKNPRYKVVQYNDEYLLIDLVSTWLVYFFPFINWFIPKRYAKLSEKELENLNVDKQNKNNIFWPVTGSSFLFVVILRKYVHTFEVQLDNKILISLCFIGFIGIAAFYIYLNKKLKLKIYDDNLDNENRVILVPTFKDGSFIVFTYLLLGGCSILFLIWLMTIKPQNLLVFIMWIIITIFSF
;
A
#
# COMPACT_ATOMS: atom_id res chain seq x y z
N MET A 1 24.14 2.98 -13.04
CA MET A 1 24.70 2.81 -11.68
C MET A 1 23.73 1.95 -10.89
N LEU A 2 24.16 0.79 -10.40
CA LEU A 2 23.30 -0.15 -9.66
C LEU A 2 23.29 0.25 -8.19
N PHE A 3 22.17 0.77 -7.70
CA PHE A 3 21.97 1.04 -6.28
C PHE A 3 21.56 -0.25 -5.57
N ASN A 4 22.22 -0.59 -4.46
CA ASN A 4 21.78 -1.68 -3.61
C ASN A 4 20.71 -1.17 -2.63
N ILE A 5 19.49 -1.70 -2.79
CA ILE A 5 18.35 -1.37 -1.93
C ILE A 5 18.25 -2.43 -0.83
N LYS A 6 18.35 -2.01 0.43
CA LYS A 6 18.08 -2.85 1.59
C LYS A 6 16.70 -2.50 2.18
N VAL A 7 15.97 -3.53 2.59
CA VAL A 7 14.60 -3.40 3.14
C VAL A 7 14.68 -3.46 4.66
N ILE A 8 14.01 -2.52 5.32
CA ILE A 8 13.93 -2.48 6.78
C ILE A 8 12.86 -3.48 7.24
N ASN A 9 13.16 -4.28 8.25
CA ASN A 9 12.22 -5.26 8.77
C ASN A 9 10.95 -4.56 9.28
N LYS A 10 9.77 -5.05 8.87
CA LYS A 10 8.44 -4.55 9.26
C LYS A 10 8.18 -3.04 9.01
N ASN A 11 8.99 -2.35 8.23
CA ASN A 11 8.76 -0.94 7.89
C ASN A 11 8.75 -0.70 6.37
N PRO A 12 7.56 -0.67 5.73
CA PRO A 12 7.46 -0.43 4.29
C PRO A 12 7.62 1.05 3.90
N ARG A 13 7.58 1.98 4.86
CA ARG A 13 7.64 3.43 4.59
C ARG A 13 9.04 3.87 4.20
N TYR A 14 10.07 3.29 4.81
CA TYR A 14 11.46 3.68 4.59
C TYR A 14 12.23 2.60 3.85
N LYS A 15 13.15 3.02 2.98
CA LYS A 15 14.14 2.13 2.34
C LYS A 15 15.54 2.66 2.56
N VAL A 16 16.49 1.74 2.71
CA VAL A 16 17.91 2.09 2.77
C VAL A 16 18.52 1.86 1.40
N VAL A 17 19.19 2.87 0.87
CA VAL A 17 19.92 2.83 -0.40
C VAL A 17 21.41 3.00 -0.11
N GLN A 18 22.23 2.07 -0.59
CA GLN A 18 23.69 2.18 -0.48
C GLN A 18 24.24 2.89 -1.72
N TYR A 19 25.01 3.96 -1.51
CA TYR A 19 25.67 4.74 -2.56
C TYR A 19 27.05 5.20 -2.10
N ASN A 20 28.11 4.83 -2.84
CA ASN A 20 29.51 5.22 -2.56
C ASN A 20 29.88 5.06 -1.07
N ASP A 21 29.60 3.88 -0.51
CA ASP A 21 29.84 3.50 0.89
C ASP A 21 29.00 4.24 1.96
N GLU A 22 28.13 5.17 1.56
CA GLU A 22 27.14 5.78 2.44
C GLU A 22 25.80 5.03 2.39
N TYR A 23 25.09 5.00 3.53
CA TYR A 23 23.73 4.47 3.65
C TYR A 23 22.73 5.61 3.75
N LEU A 24 21.82 5.69 2.76
CA LEU A 24 20.80 6.72 2.67
C LEU A 24 19.44 6.14 3.04
N LEU A 25 18.80 6.68 4.08
CA LEU A 25 17.43 6.36 4.47
C LEU A 25 16.46 7.28 3.75
N ILE A 26 15.58 6.70 2.93
CA ILE A 26 14.65 7.47 2.11
C ILE A 26 13.22 7.18 2.54
N ASP A 27 12.44 8.25 2.77
CA ASP A 27 11.00 8.15 3.01
C ASP A 27 10.26 7.98 1.68
N LEU A 28 9.68 6.81 1.46
CA LEU A 28 8.87 6.53 0.28
C LEU A 28 7.54 7.27 0.32
N VAL A 29 7.01 7.60 1.50
CA VAL A 29 5.69 8.23 1.68
C VAL A 29 5.86 9.68 2.12
N SER A 30 6.70 10.41 1.39
CA SER A 30 7.08 11.79 1.71
C SER A 30 5.94 12.80 1.54
N THR A 31 4.87 12.43 0.84
CA THR A 31 3.76 13.34 0.51
C THR A 31 2.45 12.58 0.56
N TRP A 32 1.39 13.24 1.07
CA TRP A 32 0.05 12.66 1.16
C TRP A 32 -0.53 12.24 -0.20
N LEU A 33 -0.09 12.87 -1.30
CA LEU A 33 -0.49 12.50 -2.67
C LEU A 33 -0.08 11.08 -3.06
N VAL A 34 0.96 10.52 -2.43
CA VAL A 34 1.48 9.18 -2.73
C VAL A 34 0.45 8.10 -2.40
N TYR A 35 -0.45 8.34 -1.43
CA TYR A 35 -1.55 7.42 -1.14
C TYR A 35 -2.48 7.30 -2.35
N PHE A 36 -2.91 8.43 -2.91
CA PHE A 36 -3.82 8.43 -4.05
C PHE A 36 -3.13 7.99 -5.34
N PHE A 37 -1.89 8.43 -5.56
CA PHE A 37 -1.14 8.19 -6.79
C PHE A 37 0.31 7.83 -6.46
N PRO A 38 0.60 6.52 -6.29
CA PRO A 38 1.94 6.07 -5.89
C PRO A 38 3.03 6.46 -6.90
N PHE A 39 2.66 6.70 -8.16
CA PHE A 39 3.58 7.09 -9.25
C PHE A 39 4.11 8.50 -9.15
N ILE A 40 3.35 9.40 -8.51
CA ILE A 40 3.79 10.80 -8.28
C ILE A 40 5.13 10.80 -7.53
N ASN A 41 5.33 9.78 -6.70
CA ASN A 41 6.55 9.57 -5.94
C ASN A 41 7.84 9.49 -6.78
N TRP A 42 7.73 9.15 -8.07
CA TRP A 42 8.87 9.02 -8.98
C TRP A 42 9.32 10.36 -9.56
N PHE A 43 8.49 11.39 -9.46
CA PHE A 43 8.75 12.71 -10.05
C PHE A 43 9.02 13.78 -8.98
N ILE A 44 8.75 13.49 -7.70
CA ILE A 44 8.97 14.41 -6.59
C ILE A 44 10.36 14.18 -5.98
N PRO A 45 11.23 15.21 -5.93
CA PRO A 45 12.49 15.14 -5.20
C PRO A 45 12.25 14.95 -3.70
N LYS A 46 12.90 13.97 -3.10
CA LYS A 46 12.76 13.60 -1.69
C LYS A 46 14.02 13.95 -0.92
N ARG A 47 13.85 14.32 0.35
CA ARG A 47 14.96 14.37 1.31
C ARG A 47 15.33 12.95 1.71
N TYR A 48 16.56 12.78 2.16
CA TYR A 48 17.06 11.53 2.72
C TYR A 48 17.77 11.82 4.04
N ALA A 49 17.91 10.80 4.88
CA ALA A 49 18.73 10.87 6.09
C ALA A 49 19.98 10.00 5.89
N LYS A 50 21.15 10.50 6.29
CA LYS A 50 22.39 9.71 6.25
C LYS A 50 22.45 8.82 7.49
N LEU A 51 22.73 7.53 7.29
CA LEU A 51 22.85 6.56 8.37
C LEU A 51 24.31 6.17 8.57
N SER A 52 24.72 6.10 9.83
CA SER A 52 25.94 5.42 10.24
C SER A 52 25.75 3.89 10.29
N GLU A 53 26.85 3.13 10.28
CA GLU A 53 26.78 1.66 10.36
C GLU A 53 26.08 1.17 11.65
N LYS A 54 26.31 1.86 12.78
CA LYS A 54 25.67 1.55 14.06
C LYS A 54 24.15 1.73 14.01
N GLU A 55 23.67 2.77 13.33
CA GLU A 55 22.24 3.00 13.17
C GLU A 55 21.60 2.01 12.20
N LEU A 56 22.35 1.57 11.18
CA LEU A 56 21.92 0.52 10.26
C LEU A 56 21.70 -0.82 10.97
N GLU A 57 22.61 -1.21 11.86
CA GLU A 57 22.47 -2.42 12.68
C GLU A 57 21.24 -2.36 13.59
N ASN A 58 21.01 -1.21 14.23
CA ASN A 58 19.83 -0.98 15.07
C ASN A 58 18.50 -1.04 14.29
N LEU A 59 18.52 -0.77 12.98
CA LEU A 59 17.34 -0.83 12.12
C LEU A 59 16.96 -2.27 11.71
N ASN A 60 17.68 -3.30 12.19
CA ASN A 60 17.42 -4.72 11.86
C ASN A 60 17.18 -4.92 10.36
N VAL A 61 18.06 -4.34 9.54
CA VAL A 61 17.98 -4.43 8.08
C VAL A 61 18.36 -5.85 7.66
N ASP A 62 17.36 -6.71 7.57
CA ASP A 62 17.57 -8.12 7.26
C ASP A 62 18.08 -8.28 5.83
N LYS A 63 19.08 -9.16 5.63
CA LYS A 63 19.48 -9.58 4.29
C LYS A 63 18.29 -10.34 3.71
N GLN A 64 17.65 -9.79 2.68
CA GLN A 64 16.46 -10.36 2.03
C GLN A 64 16.53 -11.89 1.94
N ASN A 65 15.84 -12.58 2.85
CA ASN A 65 15.56 -13.99 2.70
C ASN A 65 14.38 -14.06 1.72
N LYS A 66 14.66 -14.39 0.45
CA LYS A 66 13.63 -14.61 -0.59
C LYS A 66 12.84 -15.86 -0.24
N ASN A 67 11.98 -15.78 0.77
CA ASN A 67 11.01 -16.82 1.03
C ASN A 67 9.89 -16.70 0.00
N ASN A 68 9.86 -17.67 -0.91
CA ASN A 68 8.89 -17.86 -2.00
C ASN A 68 7.46 -18.19 -1.49
N ILE A 69 6.94 -17.45 -0.50
CA ILE A 69 5.61 -17.67 0.11
C ILE A 69 4.48 -17.13 -0.80
N PHE A 70 4.79 -16.70 -2.03
CA PHE A 70 3.80 -16.13 -2.95
C PHE A 70 2.87 -17.18 -3.60
N TRP A 71 3.30 -18.45 -3.71
CA TRP A 71 2.55 -19.47 -4.46
C TRP A 71 1.32 -20.08 -3.73
N PRO A 72 1.32 -20.40 -2.42
CA PRO A 72 0.17 -21.06 -1.77
C PRO A 72 -1.01 -20.13 -1.50
N VAL A 73 -0.80 -18.81 -1.50
CA VAL A 73 -1.88 -17.84 -1.25
C VAL A 73 -2.84 -17.80 -2.44
N THR A 74 -2.33 -17.82 -3.68
CA THR A 74 -3.14 -17.66 -4.88
C THR A 74 -4.10 -18.84 -5.13
N GLY A 75 -3.68 -20.08 -4.85
CA GLY A 75 -4.54 -21.27 -5.05
C GLY A 75 -5.63 -21.42 -3.99
N SER A 76 -5.37 -21.00 -2.75
CA SER A 76 -6.30 -21.12 -1.62
C SER A 76 -7.47 -20.13 -1.73
N SER A 77 -7.25 -18.96 -2.33
CA SER A 77 -8.30 -17.95 -2.55
C SER A 77 -9.43 -18.44 -3.46
N PHE A 78 -9.12 -19.22 -4.51
CA PHE A 78 -10.14 -19.76 -5.41
C PHE A 78 -11.10 -20.71 -4.69
N LEU A 79 -10.58 -21.61 -3.84
CA LEU A 79 -11.42 -22.53 -3.08
C LEU A 79 -12.33 -21.79 -2.09
N PHE A 80 -11.81 -20.74 -1.46
CA PHE A 80 -12.60 -19.90 -0.56
C PHE A 80 -13.76 -19.18 -1.30
N VAL A 81 -13.51 -18.67 -2.52
CA VAL A 81 -14.55 -18.06 -3.36
C VAL A 81 -15.63 -19.07 -3.77
N VAL A 82 -15.24 -20.30 -4.12
CA VAL A 82 -16.18 -21.37 -4.49
C VAL A 82 -17.10 -21.72 -3.32
N ILE A 83 -16.56 -21.78 -2.10
CA ILE A 83 -17.35 -22.04 -0.88
C ILE A 83 -18.28 -20.85 -0.59
N LEU A 84 -17.76 -19.63 -0.61
CA LEU A 84 -18.55 -18.42 -0.35
C LEU A 84 -19.73 -18.28 -1.32
N ARG A 85 -19.59 -18.72 -2.57
CA ARG A 85 -20.66 -18.67 -3.58
C ARG A 85 -21.97 -19.28 -3.09
N LYS A 86 -21.91 -20.37 -2.32
CA LYS A 86 -23.09 -21.05 -1.75
C LYS A 86 -23.83 -20.18 -0.73
N TYR A 87 -23.12 -19.27 -0.07
CA TYR A 87 -23.65 -18.43 1.01
C TYR A 87 -23.99 -17.01 0.57
N VAL A 88 -23.68 -16.62 -0.68
CA VAL A 88 -23.91 -15.26 -1.20
C VAL A 88 -25.34 -14.78 -0.93
N HIS A 89 -26.34 -15.61 -1.19
CA HIS A 89 -27.75 -15.26 -1.00
C HIS A 89 -28.15 -15.03 0.46
N THR A 90 -27.41 -15.61 1.42
CA THR A 90 -27.66 -15.42 2.86
C THR A 90 -27.27 -14.02 3.34
N PHE A 91 -26.40 -13.32 2.60
CA PHE A 91 -25.90 -11.98 2.93
C PHE A 91 -26.59 -10.87 2.13
N GLU A 92 -27.70 -11.18 1.46
CA GLU A 92 -28.54 -10.19 0.81
C GLU A 92 -29.30 -9.37 1.85
N VAL A 93 -29.16 -8.04 1.76
CA VAL A 93 -29.81 -7.07 2.64
C VAL A 93 -30.47 -6.01 1.77
N GLN A 94 -31.71 -5.67 2.10
CA GLN A 94 -32.40 -4.56 1.45
C GLN A 94 -32.04 -3.27 2.17
N LEU A 95 -31.07 -2.54 1.63
CA LEU A 95 -30.68 -1.23 2.14
C LEU A 95 -31.24 -0.13 1.26
N ASP A 96 -31.74 0.93 1.89
CA ASP A 96 -32.05 2.16 1.19
C ASP A 96 -30.77 2.77 0.61
N ASN A 97 -30.87 3.32 -0.59
CA ASN A 97 -29.73 3.91 -1.30
C ASN A 97 -29.05 5.01 -0.47
N LYS A 98 -29.81 5.76 0.34
CA LYS A 98 -29.26 6.80 1.25
C LYS A 98 -28.38 6.20 2.35
N ILE A 99 -28.82 5.08 2.94
CA ILE A 99 -28.07 4.36 3.99
C ILE A 99 -26.80 3.76 3.38
N LEU A 100 -26.91 3.15 2.20
CA LEU A 100 -25.77 2.58 1.47
C LEU A 100 -24.69 3.63 1.17
N ILE A 101 -25.10 4.79 0.62
CA ILE A 101 -24.17 5.89 0.34
C ILE A 101 -23.45 6.34 1.61
N SER A 102 -24.20 6.49 2.71
CA SER A 102 -23.62 6.85 4.02
C SER A 102 -22.59 5.82 4.50
N LEU A 103 -22.91 4.52 4.37
CA LEU A 103 -21.99 3.43 4.71
C LEU A 103 -20.70 3.45 3.85
N CYS A 104 -20.81 3.72 2.55
CA CYS A 104 -19.63 3.88 1.68
C CYS A 104 -18.76 5.06 2.13
N PHE A 105 -19.35 6.20 2.50
CA PHE A 105 -18.58 7.33 3.04
C PHE A 105 -17.89 6.99 4.36
N ILE A 106 -18.58 6.32 5.28
CA ILE A 106 -17.99 5.84 6.54
C ILE A 106 -16.83 4.88 6.25
N GLY A 107 -16.99 3.98 5.27
CA GLY A 107 -15.94 3.08 4.81
C GLY A 107 -14.70 3.82 4.31
N PHE A 108 -14.87 4.83 3.44
CA PHE A 108 -13.76 5.66 2.97
C PHE A 108 -13.07 6.42 4.09
N ILE A 109 -13.83 7.00 5.03
CA ILE A 109 -13.27 7.70 6.20
C ILE A 109 -12.46 6.73 7.07
N GLY A 110 -12.99 5.53 7.31
CA GLY A 110 -12.29 4.48 8.06
C GLY A 110 -10.97 4.08 7.40
N ILE A 111 -10.97 3.90 6.08
CA ILE A 111 -9.76 3.60 5.30
C ILE A 111 -8.75 4.76 5.41
N ALA A 112 -9.18 6.00 5.21
CA ALA A 112 -8.30 7.17 5.33
C ALA A 112 -7.69 7.30 6.74
N ALA A 113 -8.50 7.12 7.79
CA ALA A 113 -8.05 7.14 9.17
C ALA A 113 -7.03 6.01 9.45
N PHE A 114 -7.27 4.82 8.91
CA PHE A 114 -6.35 3.69 9.02
C PHE A 114 -4.99 4.00 8.38
N TYR A 115 -4.95 4.60 7.19
CA TYR A 115 -3.70 5.04 6.56
C TYR A 115 -2.96 6.10 7.37
N ILE A 116 -3.68 7.10 7.91
CA ILE A 116 -3.09 8.13 8.77
C ILE A 116 -2.48 7.49 10.02
N TYR A 117 -3.16 6.52 10.63
CA TYR A 117 -2.66 5.77 11.78
C TYR A 117 -1.39 4.99 11.43
N LEU A 118 -1.41 4.21 10.33
CA LEU A 118 -0.24 3.48 9.86
C LEU A 118 0.94 4.42 9.60
N ASN A 119 0.70 5.57 8.98
CA ASN A 119 1.74 6.54 8.68
C ASN A 119 2.43 7.08 9.94
N LYS A 120 1.63 7.40 10.97
CA LYS A 120 2.16 7.83 12.28
C LYS A 120 2.97 6.72 12.95
N LYS A 121 2.45 5.49 12.92
CA LYS A 121 3.10 4.33 13.55
C LYS A 121 4.40 3.93 12.86
N LEU A 122 4.48 4.07 11.54
CA LEU A 122 5.64 3.69 10.74
C LEU A 122 6.74 4.75 10.70
N LYS A 123 6.48 5.98 11.17
CA LYS A 123 7.47 7.07 11.18
C LYS A 123 8.64 6.72 12.11
N LEU A 124 9.87 6.80 11.61
CA LEU A 124 11.08 6.56 12.39
C LEU A 124 11.65 7.88 12.90
N LYS A 125 11.98 7.95 14.19
CA LYS A 125 12.59 9.15 14.78
C LYS A 125 13.98 9.45 14.22
N ILE A 126 14.78 8.40 14.00
CA ILE A 126 16.14 8.46 13.42
C ILE A 126 16.15 9.19 12.06
N TYR A 127 15.04 9.12 11.30
CA TYR A 127 14.92 9.84 10.05
C TYR A 127 14.86 11.37 10.24
N ASP A 128 14.14 11.84 11.26
CA ASP A 128 14.05 13.27 11.55
C ASP A 128 15.38 13.79 12.14
N ASP A 129 16.06 12.99 12.97
CA ASP A 129 17.32 13.36 13.65
C ASP A 129 18.49 13.52 12.66
N ASN A 130 18.57 12.66 11.64
CA ASN A 130 19.66 12.63 10.65
C ASN A 130 19.27 13.20 9.27
N LEU A 131 18.21 14.00 9.21
CA LEU A 131 17.66 14.53 7.96
C LEU A 131 18.65 15.48 7.25
N ASP A 132 19.05 15.12 6.02
CA ASP A 132 19.78 16.03 5.14
C ASP A 132 18.77 17.02 4.51
N ASN A 133 18.94 18.30 4.81
CA ASN A 133 18.06 19.35 4.34
C ASN A 133 18.51 19.99 3.02
N GLU A 134 19.77 19.83 2.63
CA GLU A 134 20.34 20.48 1.45
C GLU A 134 20.12 19.63 0.20
N ASN A 135 20.29 18.32 0.32
CA ASN A 135 20.28 17.42 -0.82
C ASN A 135 18.93 16.75 -1.04
N ARG A 136 18.59 16.51 -2.31
CA ARG A 136 17.36 15.81 -2.70
C ARG A 136 17.65 14.73 -3.72
N VAL A 137 16.93 13.62 -3.61
CA VAL A 137 17.05 12.46 -4.50
C VAL A 137 15.69 12.12 -5.09
N ILE A 138 15.68 11.78 -6.37
CA ILE A 138 14.50 11.25 -7.06
C ILE A 138 14.67 9.74 -7.19
N LEU A 139 13.64 8.99 -6.78
CA LEU A 139 13.61 7.54 -6.88
C LEU A 139 12.77 7.11 -8.08
N VAL A 140 13.43 6.77 -9.19
CA VAL A 140 12.76 6.24 -10.38
C VAL A 140 12.91 4.71 -10.37
N PRO A 141 11.81 3.94 -10.43
CA PRO A 141 11.90 2.49 -10.54
C PRO A 141 12.43 2.06 -11.91
N THR A 142 12.83 0.80 -12.02
CA THR A 142 13.08 0.21 -13.34
C THR A 142 11.79 0.17 -14.15
N PHE A 143 11.88 0.18 -15.49
CA PHE A 143 10.69 0.12 -16.35
C PHE A 143 9.78 -1.06 -16.02
N LYS A 144 10.38 -2.24 -15.74
CA LYS A 144 9.64 -3.46 -15.38
C LYS A 144 8.85 -3.28 -14.08
N ASP A 145 9.50 -2.78 -13.03
CA ASP A 145 8.86 -2.60 -11.72
C ASP A 145 7.82 -1.47 -11.77
N GLY A 146 8.15 -0.36 -12.44
CA GLY A 146 7.24 0.75 -12.63
C GLY A 146 5.97 0.33 -13.38
N SER A 147 6.13 -0.37 -14.52
CA SER A 147 5.00 -0.89 -15.28
C SER A 147 4.13 -1.85 -14.45
N PHE A 148 4.73 -2.69 -13.63
CA PHE A 148 3.99 -3.62 -12.76
C PHE A 148 3.18 -2.89 -11.69
N ILE A 149 3.73 -1.85 -11.06
CA ILE A 149 3.02 -1.03 -10.08
C ILE A 149 1.86 -0.28 -10.76
N VAL A 150 2.08 0.32 -11.94
CA VAL A 150 1.02 1.00 -12.71
C VAL A 150 -0.11 0.06 -13.06
N PHE A 151 0.23 -1.10 -13.63
CA PHE A 151 -0.76 -2.09 -13.99
C PHE A 151 -1.57 -2.58 -12.79
N THR A 152 -0.90 -2.90 -11.68
CA THR A 152 -1.56 -3.40 -10.46
C THR A 152 -2.50 -2.35 -9.86
N TYR A 153 -2.07 -1.09 -9.80
CA TYR A 153 -2.90 0.01 -9.32
C TYR A 153 -4.14 0.24 -10.20
N LEU A 154 -3.98 0.24 -11.52
CA LEU A 154 -5.11 0.39 -12.45
C LEU A 154 -6.09 -0.78 -12.33
N LEU A 155 -5.57 -2.00 -12.17
CA LEU A 155 -6.40 -3.20 -12.03
C LEU A 155 -7.17 -3.20 -10.70
N LEU A 156 -6.49 -3.00 -9.57
CA LEU A 156 -7.14 -3.00 -8.24
C LEU A 156 -8.06 -1.79 -8.06
N GLY A 157 -7.62 -0.60 -8.47
CA GLY A 157 -8.42 0.62 -8.42
C GLY A 157 -9.64 0.56 -9.34
N GLY A 158 -9.47 0.07 -10.57
CA GLY A 158 -10.56 -0.19 -11.50
C GLY A 158 -11.57 -1.19 -10.93
N CYS A 159 -11.10 -2.30 -10.37
CA CYS A 159 -11.97 -3.27 -9.71
C CYS A 159 -12.72 -2.66 -8.50
N SER A 160 -12.07 -1.83 -7.67
CA SER A 160 -12.74 -1.13 -6.56
C SER A 160 -13.90 -0.27 -7.07
N ILE A 161 -13.70 0.50 -8.16
CA ILE A 161 -14.75 1.32 -8.77
C ILE A 161 -15.89 0.44 -9.29
N LEU A 162 -15.59 -0.68 -9.95
CA LEU A 162 -16.61 -1.62 -10.43
C LEU A 162 -17.44 -2.22 -9.28
N PHE A 163 -16.80 -2.61 -8.18
CA PHE A 163 -17.50 -3.10 -6.99
C PHE A 163 -18.37 -2.01 -6.35
N LEU A 164 -17.90 -0.76 -6.33
CA LEU A 164 -18.71 0.37 -5.87
C LEU A 164 -19.95 0.58 -6.76
N ILE A 165 -19.79 0.54 -8.08
CA ILE A 165 -20.90 0.65 -9.03
C ILE A 165 -21.88 -0.51 -8.83
N TRP A 166 -21.39 -1.74 -8.68
CA TRP A 166 -22.21 -2.91 -8.38
C TRP A 166 -23.07 -2.65 -7.14
N LEU A 167 -22.46 -2.30 -6.01
CA LEU A 167 -23.18 -2.02 -4.76
C LEU A 167 -24.31 -1.01 -4.94
N MET A 168 -24.10 0.01 -5.76
CA MET A 168 -25.03 1.12 -5.97
C MET A 168 -26.17 0.79 -6.95
N THR A 169 -25.98 -0.19 -7.84
CA THR A 169 -26.89 -0.45 -8.96
C THR A 169 -27.68 -1.75 -8.82
N ILE A 170 -27.07 -2.81 -8.29
CA ILE A 170 -27.71 -4.13 -8.20
C ILE A 170 -28.39 -4.29 -6.85
N LYS A 171 -29.67 -4.66 -6.89
CA LYS A 171 -30.51 -4.97 -5.72
C LYS A 171 -30.92 -6.45 -5.73
N PRO A 172 -31.08 -7.09 -4.56
CA PRO A 172 -30.76 -6.57 -3.21
C PRO A 172 -29.24 -6.40 -3.02
N GLN A 173 -28.84 -5.49 -2.13
CA GLN A 173 -27.43 -5.28 -1.85
C GLN A 173 -26.86 -6.49 -1.10
N ASN A 174 -25.57 -6.75 -1.28
CA ASN A 174 -24.92 -7.88 -0.63
C ASN A 174 -23.78 -7.42 0.27
N LEU A 175 -23.81 -7.83 1.54
CA LEU A 175 -22.82 -7.44 2.53
C LEU A 175 -21.42 -8.00 2.22
N LEU A 176 -21.32 -9.17 1.57
CA LEU A 176 -20.04 -9.70 1.11
C LEU A 176 -19.40 -8.80 0.05
N VAL A 177 -20.20 -8.27 -0.88
CA VAL A 177 -19.73 -7.35 -1.91
C VAL A 177 -19.19 -6.07 -1.26
N PHE A 178 -19.83 -5.59 -0.19
CA PHE A 178 -19.35 -4.43 0.58
C PHE A 178 -18.02 -4.70 1.29
N ILE A 179 -17.86 -5.87 1.91
CA ILE A 179 -16.60 -6.28 2.54
C ILE A 179 -15.49 -6.40 1.49
N MET A 180 -15.77 -7.03 0.35
CA MET A 180 -14.80 -7.19 -0.74
C MET A 180 -14.38 -5.84 -1.32
N TRP A 181 -15.33 -4.90 -1.44
CA TRP A 181 -15.05 -3.52 -1.82
C TRP A 181 -14.11 -2.81 -0.83
N ILE A 182 -14.33 -2.96 0.48
CA ILE A 182 -13.41 -2.38 1.49
C ILE A 182 -12.01 -3.00 1.36
N ILE A 183 -11.92 -4.32 1.26
CA ILE A 183 -10.63 -5.04 1.14
C ILE A 183 -9.87 -4.56 -0.09
N ILE A 184 -10.49 -4.58 -1.27
CA ILE A 184 -9.80 -4.19 -2.51
C ILE A 184 -9.40 -2.72 -2.51
N THR A 185 -10.17 -1.86 -1.86
CA THR A 185 -9.85 -0.44 -1.71
C THR A 185 -8.63 -0.25 -0.81
N ILE A 186 -8.52 -0.98 0.31
CA ILE A 186 -7.32 -0.98 1.17
C ILE A 186 -6.09 -1.54 0.43
N PHE A 187 -6.24 -2.43 -0.54
CA PHE A 187 -5.08 -2.91 -1.32
C PHE A 187 -4.72 -2.00 -2.50
N SER A 188 -5.60 -1.08 -2.88
CA SER A 188 -5.37 -0.15 -4.00
C SER A 188 -4.61 1.12 -3.59
N PHE A 189 -4.63 1.49 -2.32
CA PHE A 189 -3.97 2.67 -1.74
C PHE A 189 -2.66 2.28 -1.02
#